data_AF-A0A1Q7FIB2-F1
#
_entry.id   AF-A0A1Q7FIB2-F1
#
_cell.length_a   1.000
_cell.length_b   1.000
_cell.length_c   1.000
_cell.angle_alpha   90.00
_cell.angle_beta   90.00
_cell.angle_gamma   90.00
#
_symmetry.space_group_name_H-M   'P 1'
#
loop_
_entity.id
_entity.type
_entity.pdbx_description
1 polymer ?
#
loop_
_entity_poly.entity_id
_entity_poly.type
_entity_poly.pdbx_seq_one_letter_code
_entity_poly.pdbx_strand_id
1 'polypeptide(L)'
;MIVVVGLGAALLLVSLGLAIRAKDVINRVTSRSLGTLAPGFASTPWGYAVYVGLVQSIGLAVLGLGLSAFRPSTITLFWIGLGEFVGLSIAAIAGEVRTYRALKR
;
A
#
# COMPACT_ATOMS: atom_id res chain seq x y z
N MET A 1 -23.38 -0.59 -2.44
CA MET A 1 -22.58 -1.74 -1.95
C MET A 1 -21.80 -2.44 -3.04
N ILE A 2 -22.37 -2.74 -4.21
CA ILE A 2 -21.64 -3.34 -5.34
C ILE A 2 -20.42 -2.50 -5.77
N VAL A 3 -20.57 -1.17 -5.86
CA VAL A 3 -19.44 -0.26 -6.18
C VAL A 3 -18.31 -0.36 -5.15
N VAL A 4 -18.64 -0.51 -3.86
CA VAL A 4 -17.65 -0.63 -2.77
C VAL A 4 -16.89 -1.95 -2.89
N VAL A 5 -17.60 -3.05 -3.14
CA VAL A 5 -16.98 -4.37 -3.41
C VAL A 5 -16.06 -4.28 -4.63
N GLY A 6 -16.53 -3.67 -5.71
CA GLY A 6 -15.74 -3.47 -6.94
C GLY A 6 -14.47 -2.66 -6.70
N LEU A 7 -14.54 -1.58 -5.93
CA LEU A 7 -13.38 -0.76 -5.56
C LEU A 7 -12.37 -1.54 -4.71
N GLY A 8 -12.84 -2.27 -3.69
CA GLY A 8 -11.98 -3.10 -2.86
C GLY A 8 -11.26 -4.18 -3.67
N ALA A 9 -11.99 -4.89 -4.51
CA ALA A 9 -11.41 -5.90 -5.41
C ALA A 9 -10.41 -5.29 -6.42
N ALA A 10 -10.73 -4.13 -7.00
CA ALA A 10 -9.83 -3.44 -7.91
C ALA A 10 -8.52 -3.05 -7.23
N LEU A 11 -8.57 -2.53 -6.00
CA LEU A 11 -7.37 -2.19 -5.23
C LEU A 11 -6.50 -3.42 -4.93
N LEU A 12 -7.11 -4.57 -4.61
CA LEU A 12 -6.39 -5.83 -4.40
C LEU A 12 -5.72 -6.32 -5.70
N LEU A 13 -6.39 -6.18 -6.85
CA LEU A 13 -5.81 -6.52 -8.14
C LEU A 13 -4.66 -5.57 -8.51
N VAL A 14 -4.81 -4.27 -8.22
CA VAL A 14 -3.76 -3.27 -8.41
C VAL A 14 -2.55 -3.59 -7.52
N SER A 15 -2.74 -3.88 -6.24
CA SER A 15 -1.64 -4.24 -5.34
C SER A 15 -0.93 -5.51 -5.80
N LEU A 16 -1.67 -6.51 -6.28
CA LEU A 16 -1.09 -7.72 -6.87
C LEU A 16 -0.25 -7.40 -8.12
N GLY A 17 -0.79 -6.56 -9.02
CA GLY A 17 -0.07 -6.11 -10.22
C GLY A 17 1.21 -5.35 -9.88
N LEU A 18 1.16 -4.46 -8.89
CA LEU A 18 2.32 -3.72 -8.38
C LEU A 18 3.36 -4.67 -7.77
N ALA A 19 2.94 -5.66 -6.98
CA ALA A 19 3.84 -6.67 -6.41
C ALA A 19 4.56 -7.48 -7.49
N ILE A 20 3.84 -7.96 -8.51
CA ILE A 20 4.41 -8.73 -9.63
C ILE A 20 5.41 -7.88 -10.42
N ARG A 21 5.12 -6.58 -10.61
CA ARG A 21 5.93 -5.64 -11.39
C ARG A 21 6.90 -4.82 -10.54
N ALA A 22 7.19 -5.25 -9.31
CA ALA A 22 7.93 -4.44 -8.34
C ALA A 22 9.27 -3.91 -8.89
N LYS A 23 10.09 -4.77 -9.52
CA LYS A 23 11.38 -4.36 -10.10
C LYS A 23 11.22 -3.30 -11.19
N ASP A 24 10.25 -3.49 -12.09
CA ASP A 24 10.01 -2.56 -13.19
C ASP A 24 9.56 -1.19 -12.66
N VAL A 25 8.63 -1.18 -11.70
CA VAL A 25 8.12 0.05 -11.09
C VAL A 25 9.20 0.75 -10.28
N ILE A 26 10.00 0.01 -9.50
CA ILE A 26 11.10 0.59 -8.74
C ILE A 26 12.08 1.28 -9.68
N ASN A 27 12.56 0.57 -10.70
CA ASN A 27 13.59 1.07 -11.61
C ASN A 27 13.11 2.23 -12.49
N ARG A 28 11.82 2.25 -12.87
CA ARG A 28 11.29 3.24 -13.82
C ARG A 28 10.59 4.43 -13.15
N VAL A 29 10.02 4.22 -11.96
CA VAL A 29 9.15 5.20 -11.30
C VAL A 29 9.76 5.67 -9.99
N THR A 30 9.87 4.80 -8.98
CA THR A 30 10.18 5.25 -7.62
C THR A 30 11.66 5.60 -7.39
N SER A 31 12.55 5.12 -8.26
CA SER A 31 13.98 5.46 -8.24
C SER A 31 14.32 6.75 -8.99
N ARG A 32 13.33 7.42 -9.61
CA ARG A 32 13.55 8.70 -10.29
C ARG A 32 13.43 9.84 -9.30
N SER A 33 14.29 10.85 -9.43
CA SER A 33 14.11 12.11 -8.72
C SER A 33 12.90 12.86 -9.26
N LEU A 34 12.14 13.50 -8.36
CA LEU A 34 11.03 14.38 -8.71
C LEU A 34 11.51 15.82 -8.58
N GLY A 35 12.15 16.33 -9.63
CA GLY A 35 12.80 17.64 -9.61
C GLY A 35 13.94 17.67 -8.59
N THR A 36 13.76 18.46 -7.53
CA THR A 36 14.74 18.60 -6.44
C THR A 36 14.60 17.53 -5.34
N LEU A 37 13.55 16.69 -5.40
CA LEU A 37 13.34 15.64 -4.42
C LEU A 37 14.10 14.37 -4.83
N ALA A 38 15.05 13.93 -4.00
CA ALA A 38 15.72 12.65 -4.18
C ALA A 38 14.74 11.47 -4.01
N PRO A 39 15.03 10.30 -4.59
CA PRO A 39 14.21 9.10 -4.42
C PRO A 39 13.99 8.75 -2.94
N GLY A 40 12.72 8.58 -2.55
CA GLY A 40 12.31 8.28 -1.18
C GLY A 40 12.42 6.80 -0.82
N PHE A 41 11.82 6.41 0.30
CA PHE A 41 11.84 5.03 0.81
C PHE A 41 11.29 4.00 -0.19
N ALA A 42 10.30 4.40 -0.99
CA ALA A 42 9.70 3.59 -2.05
C ALA A 42 10.67 3.17 -3.17
N SER A 43 11.86 3.75 -3.25
CA SER A 43 12.92 3.34 -4.19
C SER A 43 13.65 2.05 -3.77
N THR A 44 13.42 1.58 -2.54
CA THR A 44 13.99 0.33 -2.03
C THR A 44 13.01 -0.83 -2.18
N PRO A 45 13.47 -2.10 -2.32
CA PRO A 45 12.58 -3.25 -2.37
C PRO A 45 11.64 -3.37 -1.17
N TRP A 46 12.17 -3.09 0.03
CA TRP A 46 11.38 -3.11 1.27
C TRP A 46 10.36 -1.98 1.32
N GLY A 47 10.77 -0.73 1.02
CA GLY A 47 9.84 0.40 1.07
C GLY A 47 8.74 0.29 0.03
N TYR A 48 9.07 -0.18 -1.17
CA TYR A 48 8.06 -0.47 -2.19
C TYR A 48 7.04 -1.51 -1.71
N ALA A 49 7.50 -2.61 -1.09
CA ALA A 49 6.62 -3.64 -0.54
C ALA A 49 5.67 -3.08 0.54
N VAL A 50 6.15 -2.18 1.40
CA VAL A 50 5.32 -1.50 2.41
C VAL A 50 4.21 -0.67 1.73
N TYR A 51 4.54 0.12 0.71
CA TYR A 51 3.52 0.91 -0.01
C TYR A 51 2.52 0.05 -0.78
N VAL A 52 2.96 -1.06 -1.37
CA VAL A 52 2.03 -2.04 -1.99
C VAL A 52 1.12 -2.66 -0.94
N GLY A 53 1.65 -3.02 0.22
CA GLY A 53 0.86 -3.51 1.35
C GLY A 53 -0.15 -2.48 1.85
N LEU A 54 0.18 -1.18 1.83
CA LEU A 54 -0.79 -0.13 2.17
C LEU A 54 -1.98 -0.14 1.19
N VAL A 55 -1.73 -0.22 -0.11
CA VAL A 55 -2.81 -0.33 -1.12
C VAL A 55 -3.63 -1.60 -0.90
N GLN A 56 -2.97 -2.72 -0.62
CA GLN A 56 -3.63 -4.00 -0.33
C GLN A 56 -4.52 -3.91 0.91
N SER A 57 -4.03 -3.34 2.00
CA SER A 57 -4.75 -3.19 3.27
C SER A 57 -6.00 -2.31 3.12
N ILE A 58 -5.94 -1.24 2.32
CA ILE A 58 -7.09 -0.42 1.94
C ILE A 58 -8.08 -1.25 1.11
N GLY A 59 -7.60 -1.98 0.10
CA GLY A 59 -8.43 -2.85 -0.73
C GLY A 59 -9.18 -3.90 0.10
N LEU A 60 -8.49 -4.54 1.04
CA LEU A 60 -9.06 -5.50 1.97
C LEU A 60 -10.12 -4.87 2.89
N ALA A 61 -9.83 -3.66 3.41
CA ALA A 61 -10.73 -2.97 4.30
C ALA A 61 -12.04 -2.56 3.60
N VAL A 62 -11.91 -1.96 2.41
CA VAL A 62 -13.04 -1.56 1.56
C VAL A 62 -13.83 -2.78 1.11
N LEU A 63 -13.17 -3.88 0.72
CA LEU A 63 -13.84 -5.12 0.34
C LEU A 63 -14.64 -5.71 1.50
N GLY A 64 -14.05 -5.77 2.70
CA GLY A 64 -14.73 -6.24 3.91
C GLY A 64 -15.99 -5.45 4.24
N LEU A 65 -15.92 -4.12 4.16
CA LEU A 65 -17.07 -3.22 4.31
C LEU A 65 -18.13 -3.44 3.23
N GLY A 66 -17.73 -3.58 1.97
CA GLY A 66 -18.66 -3.81 0.86
C GLY A 66 -19.39 -5.15 0.98
N LEU A 67 -18.67 -6.21 1.37
CA LEU A 67 -19.22 -7.56 1.51
C LEU A 67 -20.10 -7.71 2.77
N SER A 68 -19.88 -6.92 3.82
CA SER A 68 -20.62 -7.06 5.08
C SER A 68 -22.11 -6.76 4.92
N ALA A 69 -22.47 -5.97 3.90
CA ALA A 69 -23.86 -5.72 3.51
C ALA A 69 -24.59 -6.98 2.99
N PHE A 70 -23.85 -7.98 2.50
CA PHE A 70 -24.39 -9.26 2.01
C PHE A 70 -24.15 -10.41 3.01
N ARG A 71 -23.01 -10.37 3.71
CA ARG A 71 -22.60 -11.37 4.69
C ARG A 71 -21.92 -10.68 5.87
N PRO A 72 -22.62 -10.36 6.95
CA PRO A 72 -22.10 -9.52 8.05
C PRO A 72 -20.76 -9.98 8.62
N SER A 73 -20.48 -11.29 8.66
CA SER A 73 -19.21 -11.85 9.15
C SER A 73 -17.98 -11.44 8.34
N THR A 74 -18.11 -10.92 7.11
CA THR A 74 -16.97 -10.41 6.34
C THR A 74 -16.46 -9.07 6.85
N ILE A 75 -17.13 -8.42 7.81
CA ILE A 75 -16.61 -7.22 8.49
C ILE A 75 -15.26 -7.48 9.18
N THR A 76 -14.93 -8.73 9.50
CA THR A 76 -13.60 -9.07 10.02
C THR A 76 -12.47 -8.71 9.06
N LEU A 77 -12.71 -8.77 7.74
CA LEU A 77 -11.72 -8.33 6.74
C LEU A 77 -11.45 -6.83 6.84
N PHE A 78 -12.45 -6.02 7.22
CA PHE A 78 -12.25 -4.61 7.51
C PHE A 78 -11.26 -4.39 8.64
N TRP A 79 -11.45 -5.10 9.75
CA TRP A 79 -10.56 -4.96 10.91
C TRP A 79 -9.14 -5.47 10.63
N ILE A 80 -9.00 -6.56 9.87
CA ILE A 80 -7.69 -7.06 9.44
C ILE A 80 -6.98 -6.00 8.58
N GLY A 81 -7.67 -5.49 7.54
CA GLY A 81 -7.11 -4.46 6.66
C GLY A 81 -6.76 -3.18 7.42
N LEU A 82 -7.59 -2.75 8.36
CA LEU A 82 -7.31 -1.58 9.20
C LEU A 82 -6.09 -1.81 10.08
N GLY A 83 -5.96 -2.98 10.72
CA GLY A 83 -4.80 -3.31 11.55
C GLY A 83 -3.50 -3.34 10.74
N GLU A 84 -3.54 -3.97 9.57
CA GLU A 84 -2.41 -4.00 8.63
C GLU A 84 -2.02 -2.59 8.17
N PHE A 85 -3.01 -1.76 7.81
CA PHE A 85 -2.80 -0.38 7.39
C PHE A 85 -2.07 0.44 8.46
N VAL A 86 -2.49 0.32 9.73
CA VAL A 86 -1.83 1.03 10.85
C VAL A 86 -0.37 0.59 10.98
N GLY A 87 -0.09 -0.72 10.98
CA GLY A 87 1.26 -1.26 11.10
C GLY A 87 2.17 -0.82 9.95
N LEU A 88 1.69 -0.93 8.71
CA LEU A 88 2.43 -0.52 7.52
C LEU A 88 2.62 1.00 7.43
N SER A 89 1.67 1.80 7.93
CA SER A 89 1.80 3.27 7.98
C SER A 89 2.95 3.66 8.91
N ILE A 90 3.08 3.01 10.07
CA ILE A 90 4.20 3.22 10.98
C ILE A 90 5.52 2.84 10.28
N ALA A 91 5.55 1.69 9.58
CA ALA A 91 6.73 1.25 8.85
C ALA A 91 7.13 2.23 7.72
N ALA A 92 6.15 2.78 7.00
CA ALA A 92 6.36 3.76 5.95
C ALA A 92 6.95 5.05 6.50
N ILE A 93 6.36 5.61 7.56
CA ILE A 93 6.85 6.83 8.21
C ILE A 93 8.27 6.63 8.74
N ALA A 94 8.52 5.51 9.45
CA ALA A 94 9.85 5.21 9.96
C ALA A 94 10.88 5.04 8.83
N GLY A 95 10.49 4.39 7.74
CA GLY A 95 11.30 4.22 6.54
C GLY A 95 11.65 5.56 5.89
N GLU A 96 10.66 6.44 5.67
CA GLU A 96 10.88 7.76 5.07
C GLU A 96 11.76 8.65 5.95
N VAL A 97 11.56 8.64 7.27
CA VAL A 97 12.42 9.38 8.21
C VAL A 97 13.87 8.91 8.13
N ARG A 98 14.12 7.60 8.02
CA ARG A 98 15.47 7.04 7.87
C ARG A 98 16.10 7.45 6.54
N THR A 99 15.35 7.33 5.45
CA THR A 99 15.81 7.73 4.10
C THR A 99 16.17 9.21 4.06
N TYR A 100 15.29 10.06 4.59
CA TYR A 100 15.53 11.51 4.66
C TYR A 100 16.78 11.87 5.47
N ARG A 101 16.97 11.22 6.62
CA ARG A 101 18.18 11.44 7.45
C ARG A 101 19.46 11.01 6.74
N ALA A 102 19.41 9.95 5.94
CA ALA A 102 20.56 9.50 5.15
C ALA A 102 20.97 10.49 4.05
N LEU A 103 20.01 11.23 3.48
CA LEU A 103 20.26 12.23 2.44
C LEU A 103 20.82 13.56 2.98
N LYS A 104 20.59 13.86 4.27
CA LYS A 104 21.10 15.07 4.93
C LYS A 104 22.52 14.92 5.48
N ARG A 105 23.05 13.71 5.51
CA ARG A 105 24.36 13.39 6.06
C ARG A 105 25.42 13.44 4.96
#